data_AF-A0A6A4WGI0-F1
#
_entry.id   AF-A0A6A4WGI0-F1
#
_cell.length_a   1.000
_cell.length_b   1.000
_cell.length_c   1.000
_cell.angle_alpha   90.00
_cell.angle_beta   90.00
_cell.angle_gamma   90.00
#
_symmetry.space_group_name_H-M   'P 1'
#
loop_
_entity.id
_entity.type
_entity.pdbx_description
1 polymer ?
#
loop_
_entity_poly.entity_id
_entity_poly.type
_entity_poly.pdbx_seq_one_letter_code
_entity_poly.pdbx_strand_id
1 'polypeptide(L)'
;MRDRMPAPLNNLDRDAAVNVHQLRAGHWGRSEQYLHRIGRRPIPTCQQCNLKACPAARCIVCREGADTPEHVLLRCPCLAGARLRLTGNIHIRPEQLKDGELVAALAAGYLRHKEPLTGLQAGPSRP
;
A
#
# COMPACT_ATOMS: atom_id res chain seq x y z
N MET A 1 -21.04 4.50 -19.25
CA MET A 1 -20.00 5.11 -18.39
C MET A 1 -18.81 5.42 -19.28
N ARG A 2 -18.27 6.63 -19.30
CA ARG A 2 -17.08 6.92 -20.11
C ARG A 2 -15.92 6.11 -19.53
N ASP A 3 -15.35 5.23 -20.35
CA ASP A 3 -14.01 4.65 -20.18
C ASP A 3 -12.97 5.77 -20.15
N ARG A 4 -12.91 6.49 -19.03
CA ARG A 4 -11.91 7.51 -18.80
C ARG A 4 -10.66 6.77 -18.39
N MET A 5 -9.87 6.41 -19.39
CA MET A 5 -8.55 5.81 -19.20
C MET A 5 -7.79 6.66 -18.18
N PRO A 6 -7.14 6.05 -17.17
CA PRO A 6 -6.39 6.79 -16.17
C PRO A 6 -5.37 7.71 -16.85
N ALA A 7 -5.14 8.89 -16.27
CA ALA A 7 -4.12 9.80 -16.78
C ALA A 7 -2.77 9.06 -16.94
N PRO A 8 -2.08 9.23 -18.07
CA PRO A 8 -0.79 8.58 -18.30
C PRO A 8 0.22 9.01 -17.23
N LEU A 9 1.02 8.04 -16.79
CA LEU A 9 2.09 8.24 -15.81
C LEU A 9 3.40 8.31 -16.57
N ASN A 10 3.91 9.53 -16.77
CA ASN A 10 5.18 9.73 -17.46
C ASN A 10 6.34 9.41 -16.51
N ASN A 11 7.43 8.83 -17.02
CA ASN A 11 8.69 8.60 -16.28
C ASN A 11 8.64 7.62 -15.09
N LEU A 12 7.60 6.78 -14.98
CA LEU A 12 7.58 5.67 -14.02
C LEU A 12 8.00 4.37 -14.70
N ASP A 13 8.71 3.50 -13.95
CA ASP A 13 8.86 2.12 -14.38
C ASP A 13 7.49 1.39 -14.38
N ARG A 14 7.45 0.23 -15.04
CA ARG A 14 6.21 -0.54 -15.20
C ARG A 14 5.60 -0.97 -13.87
N ASP A 15 6.40 -1.35 -12.88
CA ASP A 15 5.91 -1.82 -11.58
C ASP A 15 5.29 -0.67 -10.78
N ALA A 16 5.97 0.49 -10.75
CA ALA A 16 5.47 1.72 -10.17
C ALA A 16 4.16 2.17 -10.82
N ALA A 17 4.08 2.13 -12.16
CA ALA A 17 2.86 2.48 -12.89
C ALA A 17 1.67 1.55 -12.53
N VAL A 18 1.93 0.24 -12.41
CA VAL A 18 0.93 -0.75 -11.98
C VAL A 18 0.48 -0.47 -10.54
N ASN A 19 1.42 -0.19 -9.63
CA ASN A 19 1.11 0.15 -8.23
C ASN A 19 0.17 1.36 -8.16
N VAL A 20 0.44 2.43 -8.92
CA VAL A 20 -0.40 3.63 -8.96
C VAL A 20 -1.81 3.30 -9.45
N HIS A 21 -1.93 2.57 -10.55
CA HIS A 21 -3.23 2.19 -11.11
C HIS A 21 -4.06 1.38 -10.12
N GLN A 22 -3.43 0.37 -9.52
CA GLN A 22 -4.02 -0.49 -8.52
C GLN A 22 -4.50 0.31 -7.29
N LEU A 23 -3.63 1.13 -6.72
CA LEU A 23 -3.97 1.97 -5.56
C LEU A 23 -5.16 2.90 -5.85
N ARG A 24 -5.19 3.53 -7.03
CA ARG A 24 -6.31 4.39 -7.46
C ARG A 24 -7.62 3.62 -7.67
N ALA A 25 -7.54 2.37 -8.09
CA ALA A 25 -8.69 1.49 -8.25
C ALA A 25 -9.19 0.90 -6.92
N GLY A 26 -8.52 1.17 -5.79
CA GLY A 26 -8.91 0.61 -4.49
C GLY A 26 -8.50 -0.86 -4.30
N HIS A 27 -7.61 -1.39 -5.15
CA HIS A 27 -7.12 -2.76 -5.07
C HIS A 27 -5.62 -2.79 -5.26
N TRP A 28 -4.85 -3.35 -4.33
CA TRP A 28 -3.40 -3.39 -4.48
C TRP A 28 -2.85 -4.78 -4.25
N GLY A 29 -2.19 -5.35 -5.26
CA GLY A 29 -1.61 -6.70 -5.19
C GLY A 29 -0.52 -6.86 -4.13
N ARG A 30 0.04 -5.73 -3.65
CA ARG A 30 1.04 -5.68 -2.58
C ARG A 30 0.45 -5.44 -1.19
N SER A 31 -0.87 -5.31 -1.05
CA SER A 31 -1.55 -5.14 0.24
C SER A 31 -1.46 -6.42 1.08
N GLU A 32 -1.06 -6.34 2.35
CA GLU A 32 -1.12 -7.45 3.30
C GLU A 32 -2.57 -7.91 3.54
N GLN A 33 -3.54 -6.99 3.55
CA GLN A 33 -4.95 -7.35 3.66
C GLN A 33 -5.39 -8.22 2.47
N TYR A 34 -4.99 -7.84 1.25
CA TYR A 34 -5.28 -8.62 0.05
C TYR A 34 -4.56 -9.96 0.06
N LEU A 35 -3.26 -9.96 0.33
CA LEU A 35 -2.43 -11.17 0.34
C LEU A 35 -2.88 -12.17 1.40
N HIS A 36 -3.26 -11.70 2.59
CA HIS A 36 -3.83 -12.56 3.63
C HIS A 36 -5.17 -13.15 3.20
N ARG A 37 -6.06 -12.34 2.60
CA ARG A 37 -7.37 -12.79 2.12
C ARG A 37 -7.29 -13.92 1.09
N ILE A 38 -6.24 -13.95 0.28
CA ILE A 38 -6.01 -15.00 -0.72
C ILE A 38 -5.07 -16.11 -0.24
N GLY A 39 -4.73 -16.15 1.06
CA GLY A 39 -3.90 -17.20 1.65
C GLY A 39 -2.40 -17.09 1.33
N ARG A 40 -1.91 -15.97 0.80
CA ARG A 40 -0.48 -15.74 0.49
C ARG A 40 0.32 -15.20 1.67
N ARG A 41 -0.35 -14.70 2.71
CA ARG A 41 0.26 -14.18 3.96
C ARG A 41 -0.46 -14.74 5.19
N PRO A 42 -0.36 -16.06 5.46
CA PRO A 42 -0.87 -16.64 6.69
C PRO A 42 -0.03 -16.21 7.90
N ILE A 43 -0.65 -16.24 9.08
CA ILE A 43 0.04 -16.16 10.37
C ILE A 43 -0.35 -17.40 11.21
N PRO A 44 0.41 -17.77 12.26
CA PRO A 44 0.12 -18.97 13.04
C PRO A 44 -1.32 -19.04 13.58
N THR A 45 -1.90 -17.90 13.94
CA THR A 45 -3.26 -17.79 14.51
C THR A 45 -4.36 -17.62 13.47
N CYS A 46 -4.03 -17.41 12.20
CA CYS A 46 -5.01 -17.24 11.13
C CYS A 46 -4.39 -17.55 9.76
N GLN A 47 -4.86 -18.61 9.11
CA GLN A 47 -4.37 -19.04 7.80
C GLN A 47 -4.87 -18.13 6.68
N GLN A 48 -6.18 -17.86 6.67
CA GLN A 48 -6.83 -17.05 5.65
C GLN A 48 -8.16 -16.53 6.17
N CYS A 49 -8.34 -15.20 6.20
CA CYS A 49 -9.64 -14.60 6.44
C CYS A 49 -9.76 -13.25 5.70
N ASN A 50 -10.97 -12.70 5.63
CA ASN A 50 -11.24 -11.38 5.05
C ASN A 50 -11.45 -10.28 6.11
N LEU A 51 -11.08 -10.54 7.37
CA LEU A 51 -11.34 -9.60 8.47
C LEU A 51 -10.28 -8.48 8.47
N LYS A 52 -10.72 -7.22 8.36
CA LYS A 52 -9.84 -6.05 8.46
C LYS A 52 -9.14 -5.92 9.82
N ALA A 53 -9.73 -6.47 10.87
CA ALA A 53 -9.15 -6.47 12.22
C ALA A 53 -8.07 -7.56 12.41
N CYS A 54 -7.94 -8.51 11.47
CA CYS A 54 -6.96 -9.59 11.57
C CYS A 54 -5.54 -9.01 11.63
N PRO A 55 -4.68 -9.47 12.57
CA PRO A 55 -3.30 -9.02 12.66
C PRO A 55 -2.50 -9.20 11.36
N ALA A 56 -2.78 -10.27 10.61
CA ALA A 56 -2.15 -10.54 9.32
C ALA A 56 -2.53 -9.53 8.22
N ALA A 57 -3.70 -8.91 8.34
CA ALA A 57 -4.20 -7.94 7.38
C ALA A 57 -3.72 -6.50 7.66
N ARG A 58 -2.97 -6.27 8.74
CA ARG A 58 -2.56 -4.93 9.18
C ARG A 58 -1.48 -4.35 8.28
N CYS A 59 -1.55 -3.04 8.10
CA CYS A 59 -0.51 -2.21 7.52
C CYS A 59 0.82 -2.49 8.22
N ILE A 60 1.83 -2.92 7.46
CA ILE A 60 3.13 -3.28 8.05
C ILE A 60 3.88 -2.06 8.59
N VAL A 61 3.54 -0.88 8.07
CA VAL A 61 4.23 0.38 8.39
C VAL A 61 3.77 0.91 9.74
N CYS A 62 2.45 1.03 9.96
CA CYS A 62 1.93 1.57 11.22
C CYS A 62 1.31 0.53 12.17
N ARG A 63 0.93 -0.66 11.69
CA ARG A 63 0.26 -1.72 12.46
C ARG A 63 -1.08 -1.34 13.12
N GLU A 64 -1.61 -0.14 12.88
CA GLU A 64 -2.86 0.34 13.49
C GLU A 64 -4.11 0.04 12.65
N GLY A 65 -3.99 0.01 11.33
CA GLY A 65 -5.11 -0.20 10.41
C GLY A 65 -4.88 -1.38 9.47
N ALA A 66 -5.95 -1.84 8.80
CA ALA A 66 -5.83 -2.80 7.71
C ALA A 66 -5.02 -2.18 6.55
N ASP A 67 -4.20 -2.99 5.89
CA ASP A 67 -3.34 -2.55 4.79
C ASP A 67 -4.14 -2.36 3.50
N THR A 68 -5.00 -1.35 3.46
CA THR A 68 -5.85 -1.06 2.29
C THR A 68 -5.30 0.13 1.51
N PRO A 69 -5.61 0.30 0.22
CA PRO A 69 -5.24 1.51 -0.53
C PRO A 69 -5.71 2.79 0.13
N GLU A 70 -6.94 2.80 0.67
CA GLU A 70 -7.46 3.92 1.46
C GLU A 70 -6.58 4.21 2.68
N HIS A 71 -6.19 3.17 3.41
CA HIS A 71 -5.30 3.33 4.56
C HIS A 71 -3.95 3.89 4.13
N VAL A 72 -3.28 3.27 3.15
CA VAL A 72 -1.98 3.70 2.65
C VAL A 72 -2.03 5.16 2.20
N LEU A 73 -2.97 5.53 1.34
CA LEU A 73 -3.00 6.85 0.75
C LEU A 73 -3.49 7.92 1.75
N LEU A 74 -4.56 7.65 2.49
CA LEU A 74 -5.29 8.70 3.22
C LEU A 74 -5.07 8.67 4.74
N ARG A 75 -4.83 7.50 5.35
CA ARG A 75 -4.99 7.33 6.81
C ARG A 75 -3.73 6.91 7.54
N CYS A 76 -2.74 6.33 6.86
CA CYS A 76 -1.56 5.76 7.50
C CYS A 76 -0.77 6.87 8.21
N PRO A 77 -0.65 6.86 9.54
CA PRO A 77 -0.01 7.95 10.28
C PRO A 77 1.48 8.10 9.92
N CYS A 78 2.16 6.99 9.62
CA CYS A 78 3.56 6.99 9.20
C CYS A 78 3.80 7.72 7.86
N LEU A 79 2.76 7.89 7.03
CA LEU A 79 2.85 8.66 5.79
C LEU A 79 2.36 10.11 5.94
N ALA A 80 1.98 10.56 7.14
CA ALA A 80 1.52 11.93 7.37
C ALA A 80 2.59 12.97 6.97
N GLY A 81 3.85 12.74 7.33
CA GLY A 81 4.95 13.61 6.92
C GLY A 81 5.18 13.63 5.41
N ALA A 82 4.97 12.51 4.71
CA ALA A 82 5.05 12.47 3.25
C ALA A 82 3.90 13.27 2.62
N ARG A 83 2.67 13.11 3.11
CA ARG A 83 1.50 13.90 2.65
C ARG A 83 1.72 15.40 2.86
N LEU A 84 2.22 15.79 4.02
CA LEU A 84 2.54 17.20 4.33
C LEU A 84 3.57 17.77 3.34
N ARG A 85 4.66 17.04 3.07
CA ARG A 85 5.69 17.50 2.12
C ARG A 85 5.18 17.59 0.68
N LEU A 86 4.32 16.68 0.27
CA LEU A 86 3.84 16.60 -1.12
C LEU A 86 2.69 17.56 -1.41
N THR A 87 1.82 17.82 -0.42
CA THR A 87 0.55 18.55 -0.63
C THR A 87 0.36 19.76 0.26
N GLY A 88 1.28 20.01 1.21
CA GLY A 88 1.11 21.03 2.26
C GLY A 88 0.06 20.66 3.32
N ASN A 89 -0.53 19.45 3.27
CA ASN A 89 -1.56 19.01 4.21
C ASN A 89 -1.39 17.53 4.59
N ILE A 90 -1.58 17.21 5.87
CA ILE A 90 -1.58 15.82 6.35
C ILE A 90 -2.85 15.06 5.95
N HIS A 91 -3.96 15.80 5.75
CA HIS A 91 -5.27 15.29 5.38
C HIS A 91 -5.53 15.61 3.91
N ILE A 92 -5.10 14.70 3.04
CA ILE A 92 -5.39 14.84 1.61
C ILE A 92 -6.84 14.40 1.34
N ARG A 93 -7.49 15.10 0.42
CA ARG A 93 -8.83 14.74 -0.03
C ARG A 93 -8.77 13.62 -1.07
N PRO A 94 -9.79 12.73 -1.14
CA PRO A 94 -9.85 11.68 -2.16
C PRO A 94 -9.71 12.20 -3.60
N GLU A 95 -10.18 13.42 -3.88
CA GLU A 95 -10.07 14.03 -5.21
C GLU A 95 -8.62 14.25 -5.66
N GLN A 96 -7.70 14.47 -4.72
CA GLN A 96 -6.28 14.66 -5.01
C GLN A 96 -5.60 13.35 -5.46
N LEU A 97 -6.17 12.18 -5.17
CA LEU A 97 -5.66 10.88 -5.63
C LEU A 97 -5.86 10.65 -7.14
N LYS A 98 -6.46 11.61 -7.86
CA LYS A 98 -6.45 11.64 -9.33
C LYS A 98 -5.05 11.94 -9.88
N ASP A 99 -4.23 12.62 -9.10
CA ASP A 99 -2.83 12.88 -9.41
C ASP A 99 -2.00 11.59 -9.25
N GLY A 100 -1.47 11.13 -10.38
CA GLY A 100 -0.66 9.93 -10.43
C GLY A 100 0.70 10.08 -9.77
N GLU A 101 1.30 11.27 -9.79
CA GLU A 101 2.61 11.52 -9.19
C GLU A 101 2.52 11.53 -7.68
N LEU A 102 1.45 12.13 -7.12
CA LEU A 102 1.15 12.05 -5.69
C LEU A 102 1.00 10.60 -5.23
N VAL A 103 0.21 9.80 -5.95
CA VAL A 103 0.01 8.38 -5.62
C VAL A 103 1.32 7.61 -5.75
N ALA A 104 2.14 7.88 -6.76
CA ALA A 104 3.44 7.24 -6.95
C ALA A 104 4.39 7.55 -5.79
N ALA A 105 4.48 8.82 -5.38
CA ALA A 105 5.33 9.25 -4.28
C ALA A 105 4.92 8.64 -2.93
N LEU A 106 3.61 8.54 -2.67
CA LEU A 106 3.07 7.88 -1.47
C LEU A 106 3.30 6.36 -1.51
N ALA A 107 3.08 5.72 -2.66
CA ALA A 107 3.35 4.29 -2.85
C ALA A 107 4.83 3.96 -2.63
N ALA A 108 5.72 4.75 -3.23
CA ALA A 108 7.17 4.61 -3.03
C ALA A 108 7.55 4.82 -1.55
N GLY A 109 6.94 5.80 -0.88
CA GLY A 109 7.09 6.01 0.56
C GLY A 109 6.71 4.79 1.38
N TYR A 110 5.56 4.20 1.10
CA TYR A 110 5.11 2.97 1.74
C TYR A 110 6.08 1.80 1.48
N LEU A 111 6.48 1.59 0.23
CA LEU A 111 7.32 0.46 -0.17
C LEU A 111 8.71 0.53 0.46
N ARG A 112 9.29 1.71 0.64
CA ARG A 112 10.56 1.88 1.40
C ARG A 112 10.48 1.37 2.83
N HIS A 113 9.30 1.36 3.45
CA HIS A 113 9.10 0.75 4.77
C HIS A 113 8.86 -0.76 4.71
N LYS A 114 8.47 -1.29 3.54
CA LYS A 114 8.25 -2.72 3.30
C LYS A 114 9.56 -3.48 3.05
N GLU A 115 10.46 -2.88 2.28
CA GLU A 115 11.76 -3.47 1.92
C GLU A 115 12.64 -3.93 3.10
N PRO A 116 12.72 -3.20 4.24
CA PRO A 116 13.48 -3.68 5.41
C PRO A 116 12.85 -4.90 6.11
N LEU A 117 11.58 -5.25 5.83
CA LEU A 117 10.90 -6.40 6.46
C LEU A 117 10.98 -7.69 5.62
N THR A 118 11.28 -7.60 4.34
CA THR A 118 11.51 -8.76 3.46
C THR A 118 12.95 -9.28 3.50
N GLY A 119 13.92 -8.45 3.89
CA GLY A 119 15.34 -8.83 4.00
C GLY A 119 15.71 -9.63 5.25
N LEU A 120 14.87 -9.67 6.28
CA LEU A 120 15.13 -10.38 7.54
C LEU A 120 14.51 -11.80 7.63
N GLN A 121 13.74 -12.24 6.63
CA GLN A 121 13.14 -13.59 6.61
C GLN A 121 13.95 -14.64 5.83
N ALA A 122 15.19 -14.34 5.44
CA ALA A 122 16.12 -15.31 4.87
C ALA A 122 17.34 -15.47 5.80
N GLY A 123 17.11 -15.92 7.03
CA GLY A 123 18.18 -16.52 7.84
C GLY A 123 18.48 -17.91 7.28
N PRO A 124 19.76 -18.34 7.17
CA PRO A 124 20.07 -19.65 6.62
C PRO A 124 19.55 -20.72 7.58
N SER A 125 18.78 -21.67 7.05
CA SER A 125 18.61 -22.97 7.70
C SER A 125 20.01 -23.53 7.93
N ARG A 126 20.45 -23.57 9.20
CA ARG A 126 21.68 -24.25 9.59
C ARG A 126 21.43 -25.77 9.62
N PRO A 127 22.49 -26.58 9.43
CA PRO A 127 22.42 -27.96 8.95
C PRO A 127 21.78 -28.94 9.93
#